data_AF-A0A1C7MIH1-F1
#
_entry.id   AF-A0A1C7MIH1-F1
#
_cell.length_a   1.000
_cell.length_b   1.000
_cell.length_c   1.000
_cell.angle_alpha   90.00
_cell.angle_beta   90.00
_cell.angle_gamma   90.00
#
_symmetry.space_group_name_H-M   'P 1'
#
loop_
_entity.id
_entity.type
_entity.pdbx_description
1 polymer ?
#
loop_
_entity_poly.entity_id
_entity_poly.type
_entity_poly.pdbx_seq_one_letter_code
_entity_poly.pdbx_strand_id
1 'polypeptide(L)'
;MFNGFHSPMPPSDAELATQALNDEANYRFPSFNANDAVTLGLSLRKRFRASSRHAKGKGLVLSIQTIAGHTLFACTVGDLGGASGVGDVSLDSWACLEGMIAVVRRTGHSSYYVEKGMGAMGKTPKQLGVQGEYRINGGAFPIWLEVICLLSGREKRY
;
A
#
# COMPACT_ATOMS: atom_id res chain seq x y z
N MET A 1 -45.34 11.41 7.94
CA MET A 1 -44.54 11.64 6.72
C MET A 1 -43.12 11.17 7.04
N PHE A 2 -42.65 10.11 6.39
CA PHE A 2 -41.33 9.52 6.63
C PHE A 2 -40.27 10.41 5.96
N ASN A 3 -39.34 10.97 6.74
CA ASN A 3 -38.20 11.71 6.21
C ASN A 3 -37.27 10.75 5.45
N GLY A 4 -37.00 11.08 4.19
CA GLY A 4 -36.09 10.35 3.31
C GLY A 4 -34.68 10.32 3.90
N PHE A 5 -34.08 9.13 3.87
CA PHE A 5 -32.69 8.89 4.23
C PHE A 5 -31.77 9.70 3.31
N HIS A 6 -31.21 10.81 3.80
CA HIS A 6 -29.97 11.36 3.27
C HIS A 6 -28.83 10.41 3.65
N SER A 7 -28.65 9.33 2.89
CA SER A 7 -27.41 8.58 2.93
C SER A 7 -26.30 9.50 2.39
N PRO A 8 -25.20 9.72 3.14
CA PRO A 8 -24.07 10.48 2.61
C PRO A 8 -23.59 9.81 1.32
N MET A 9 -23.45 10.60 0.25
CA MET A 9 -22.92 10.12 -1.02
C MET A 9 -21.51 9.56 -0.78
N PRO A 10 -21.18 8.35 -1.28
CA PRO A 10 -19.84 7.82 -1.13
C PRO A 10 -18.83 8.75 -1.83
N PRO A 11 -17.60 8.86 -1.31
CA PRO A 11 -16.58 9.72 -1.91
C PRO A 11 -16.29 9.28 -3.34
N SER A 12 -16.12 10.26 -4.23
CA SER A 12 -15.68 10.03 -5.61
C SER A 12 -14.23 9.53 -5.66
N ASP A 13 -13.86 8.86 -6.75
CA ASP A 13 -12.48 8.40 -6.94
C ASP A 13 -11.47 9.57 -6.95
N ALA A 14 -11.88 10.77 -7.38
CA ALA A 14 -11.05 11.97 -7.33
C ALA A 14 -10.78 12.44 -5.90
N GLU A 15 -11.80 12.40 -5.03
CA GLU A 15 -11.66 12.73 -3.61
C GLU A 15 -10.78 11.69 -2.89
N LEU A 16 -10.98 10.41 -3.19
CA LEU A 16 -10.15 9.33 -2.63
C LEU A 16 -8.69 9.43 -3.08
N ALA A 17 -8.44 9.75 -4.35
CA ALA A 17 -7.08 9.99 -4.83
C ALA A 17 -6.43 11.19 -4.13
N THR A 18 -7.18 12.28 -3.95
CA THR A 18 -6.69 13.47 -3.24
C THR A 18 -6.34 13.14 -1.79
N GLN A 19 -7.20 12.39 -1.10
CA GLN A 19 -6.93 11.94 0.26
C GLN A 19 -5.69 11.05 0.33
N ALA A 20 -5.55 10.08 -0.57
CA ALA A 20 -4.39 9.19 -0.61
C ALA A 20 -3.08 9.96 -0.82
N LEU A 21 -3.09 10.99 -1.67
CA LEU A 21 -1.93 11.85 -1.89
C LEU A 21 -1.54 12.66 -0.64
N ASN A 22 -2.54 13.15 0.10
CA ASN A 22 -2.31 13.84 1.37
C ASN A 22 -1.72 12.88 2.42
N ASP A 23 -2.25 11.66 2.52
CA ASP A 23 -1.75 10.63 3.42
C ASP A 23 -0.29 10.26 3.09
N GLU A 24 0.04 10.10 1.80
CA GLU A 24 1.41 9.88 1.34
C GLU A 24 2.37 11.00 1.71
N ALA A 25 1.91 12.25 1.69
CA ALA A 25 2.72 13.40 2.08
C ALA A 25 3.02 13.41 3.59
N ASN A 26 2.07 12.95 4.41
CA ASN A 26 2.12 13.01 5.87
C ASN A 26 2.81 11.81 6.52
N TYR A 27 2.69 10.61 5.96
CA TYR A 27 3.26 9.40 6.55
C TYR A 27 4.73 9.22 6.17
N ARG A 28 5.62 9.85 6.94
CA ARG A 28 7.06 9.79 6.75
C ARG A 28 7.76 9.28 8.01
N PHE A 29 8.88 8.58 7.80
CA PHE A 29 9.76 8.16 8.88
C PHE A 29 10.97 9.10 8.96
N PRO A 30 11.43 9.51 10.16
CA PRO A 30 12.68 10.27 10.29
C PRO A 30 13.90 9.44 9.86
N SER A 31 13.83 8.13 10.02
CA SER A 31 14.81 7.14 9.55
C SER A 31 14.12 5.80 9.37
N PHE A 32 14.66 4.93 8.51
CA PHE A 32 14.12 3.58 8.33
C PHE A 32 15.25 2.57 8.07
N ASN A 33 15.40 1.59 8.96
CA ASN A 33 16.38 0.52 8.87
C ASN A 33 15.71 -0.87 8.89
N ALA A 34 16.51 -1.94 8.84
CA ALA A 34 16.00 -3.31 8.82
C ALA A 34 15.21 -3.70 10.09
N ASN A 35 15.59 -3.22 11.27
CA ASN A 35 14.84 -3.46 12.51
C ASN A 35 13.48 -2.75 12.49
N ASP A 36 13.42 -1.55 11.90
CA ASP A 36 12.17 -0.82 11.70
C ASP A 36 11.24 -1.59 10.76
N ALA A 37 11.78 -2.15 9.67
CA ALA A 37 11.03 -3.00 8.74
C ALA A 37 10.45 -4.24 9.43
N VAL A 38 11.24 -4.92 10.26
CA VAL A 38 10.77 -6.09 11.03
C VAL A 38 9.67 -5.68 12.02
N THR A 39 9.88 -4.61 12.76
CA THR A 39 8.90 -4.08 13.73
C THR A 39 7.58 -3.70 13.06
N LEU A 40 7.67 -2.96 11.95
CA LEU A 40 6.52 -2.55 11.16
C LEU A 40 5.76 -3.76 10.61
N GLY A 41 6.48 -4.70 10.00
CA GLY A 41 5.92 -5.93 9.44
C GLY A 41 5.19 -6.78 10.49
N LEU A 42 5.79 -6.98 11.66
CA LEU A 42 5.16 -7.70 12.77
C LEU A 42 3.93 -6.97 13.32
N SER A 43 3.98 -5.64 13.39
CA SER A 43 2.85 -4.82 13.84
C SER A 43 1.66 -4.90 12.87
N LEU A 44 1.93 -4.84 11.55
CA LEU A 44 0.91 -5.01 10.51
C LEU A 44 0.30 -6.42 10.55
N ARG A 45 1.13 -7.46 10.69
CA ARG A 45 0.67 -8.84 10.89
C ARG A 45 -0.23 -8.96 12.12
N LYS A 46 0.18 -8.40 13.27
CA LYS A 46 -0.61 -8.42 14.51
C LYS A 46 -1.97 -7.76 14.31
N ARG A 47 -2.00 -6.57 13.69
CA ARG A 47 -3.24 -5.85 13.38
C ARG A 47 -4.15 -6.62 12.42
N PHE A 48 -3.59 -7.22 11.35
CA PHE A 48 -4.38 -8.02 10.42
C PHE A 48 -5.01 -9.24 11.09
N ARG A 49 -4.25 -9.96 11.93
CA ARG A 49 -4.78 -11.10 12.71
C ARG A 49 -5.94 -10.72 13.63
N ALA A 50 -5.93 -9.50 14.16
CA ALA A 50 -7.02 -8.97 14.98
C ALA A 50 -8.21 -8.43 14.18
N SER A 51 -8.13 -8.41 12.84
CA SER A 51 -9.17 -7.83 11.99
C SER A 51 -10.34 -8.80 11.73
N SER A 52 -11.51 -8.24 11.46
CA SER A 52 -12.68 -9.00 11.03
C SER A 52 -12.48 -9.74 9.69
N ARG A 53 -11.55 -9.28 8.84
CA ARG A 53 -11.20 -9.97 7.58
C ARG A 53 -10.54 -11.31 7.88
N HIS A 54 -9.58 -11.32 8.79
CA HIS A 54 -8.91 -12.56 9.18
C HIS A 54 -9.87 -13.52 9.91
N ALA A 55 -10.74 -12.99 10.78
CA ALA A 55 -11.79 -13.79 11.43
C ALA A 55 -12.75 -14.47 10.42
N LYS A 56 -12.89 -13.93 9.21
CA LYS A 56 -13.66 -14.52 8.09
C LYS A 56 -12.83 -15.48 7.22
N GLY A 57 -11.67 -15.93 7.69
CA GLY A 57 -10.79 -16.86 6.97
C GLY A 57 -10.07 -16.24 5.78
N LYS A 58 -9.77 -14.92 5.82
CA LYS A 58 -8.93 -14.28 4.80
C LYS A 58 -7.47 -14.23 5.20
N GLY A 59 -6.62 -14.44 4.20
CA GLY A 59 -5.18 -14.35 4.32
C GLY A 59 -4.63 -13.01 3.86
N LEU A 60 -3.33 -12.82 4.11
CA LEU A 60 -2.53 -11.65 3.73
C LEU A 60 -1.11 -12.10 3.41
N VAL A 61 -0.57 -11.60 2.31
CA VAL A 61 0.88 -11.58 2.05
C VAL A 61 1.38 -10.17 2.26
N LEU A 62 2.57 -10.06 2.84
CA LEU A 62 3.20 -8.77 3.13
C LEU A 62 4.69 -8.85 2.80
N SER A 63 5.20 -7.79 2.16
CA SER A 63 6.61 -7.62 1.83
C SER A 63 7.00 -6.17 2.02
N ILE A 64 8.13 -5.94 2.67
CA ILE A 64 8.78 -4.64 2.80
C ILE A 64 10.14 -4.78 2.11
N GLN A 65 10.31 -4.01 1.04
CA GLN A 65 11.50 -4.07 0.19
C GLN A 65 12.12 -2.69 0.04
N THR A 66 13.43 -2.67 -0.17
CA THR A 66 14.12 -1.47 -0.66
C THR A 66 13.70 -1.15 -2.10
N ILE A 67 13.98 0.07 -2.56
CA ILE A 67 13.73 0.47 -3.96
C ILE A 67 14.48 -0.45 -4.95
N ALA A 68 15.64 -0.98 -4.55
CA ALA A 68 16.47 -1.88 -5.33
C ALA A 68 15.99 -3.34 -5.38
N GLY A 69 14.92 -3.71 -4.67
CA GLY A 69 14.43 -5.10 -4.68
C GLY A 69 14.86 -5.95 -3.47
N HIS A 70 15.73 -5.45 -2.60
CA HIS A 70 16.15 -6.22 -1.43
C HIS A 70 15.01 -6.29 -0.40
N THR A 71 14.56 -7.49 -0.08
CA THR A 71 13.54 -7.76 0.94
C THR A 71 14.12 -7.57 2.34
N LEU A 72 13.52 -6.67 3.11
CA LEU A 72 13.85 -6.42 4.51
C LEU A 72 12.94 -7.23 5.45
N PHE A 73 11.70 -7.46 5.05
CA PHE A 73 10.74 -8.27 5.78
C PHE A 73 9.72 -8.87 4.81
N ALA A 74 9.34 -10.13 4.99
CA ALA A 74 8.24 -10.75 4.27
C ALA A 74 7.52 -11.77 5.15
N CYS A 75 6.19 -11.82 5.07
CA CYS A 75 5.43 -12.85 5.77
C CYS A 75 4.08 -13.14 5.10
N THR A 76 3.61 -14.37 5.31
CA THR A 76 2.24 -14.77 5.03
C THR A 76 1.45 -14.89 6.33
N VAL A 77 0.19 -14.47 6.31
CA VAL A 77 -0.77 -14.62 7.41
C VAL A 77 -2.01 -15.29 6.85
N GLY A 78 -2.42 -16.42 7.42
CA GLY A 78 -3.50 -17.22 6.86
C GLY A 78 -3.29 -18.69 7.16
N ASP A 79 -4.19 -19.54 6.67
CA ASP A 79 -4.08 -20.99 6.78
C ASP A 79 -3.58 -21.57 5.45
N LEU A 80 -2.34 -22.06 5.44
CA LEU A 80 -1.66 -22.60 4.26
C LEU A 80 -2.01 -24.07 3.99
N GLY A 81 -3.24 -24.49 4.33
CA GLY A 81 -3.70 -25.86 4.13
C GLY A 81 -4.00 -26.65 5.41
N GLY A 82 -4.43 -25.98 6.49
CA GLY A 82 -4.96 -26.63 7.69
C GLY A 82 -6.29 -27.35 7.47
N ALA A 83 -6.81 -27.95 8.53
CA ALA A 83 -7.91 -28.94 8.50
C ALA A 83 -9.22 -28.48 7.83
N SER A 84 -9.38 -27.19 7.56
CA SER A 84 -10.52 -26.62 6.82
C SER A 84 -10.41 -26.77 5.30
N GLY A 85 -9.22 -27.06 4.75
CA GLY A 85 -8.97 -27.26 3.32
C GLY A 85 -9.08 -26.01 2.44
N VAL A 86 -9.39 -24.84 3.02
CA VAL A 86 -9.49 -23.56 2.29
C VAL A 86 -8.18 -22.81 2.42
N GLY A 87 -7.29 -22.99 1.44
CA GLY A 87 -6.09 -22.16 1.32
C GLY A 87 -6.49 -20.71 0.99
N ASP A 88 -6.24 -19.79 1.91
CA ASP A 88 -6.62 -18.37 1.78
C ASP A 88 -5.54 -17.52 1.08
N VAL A 89 -4.35 -18.08 0.88
CA VAL A 89 -3.21 -17.48 0.16
C VAL A 89 -2.68 -18.48 -0.87
N SER A 90 -2.56 -18.03 -2.12
CA SER A 90 -2.04 -18.81 -3.25
C SER A 90 -0.75 -18.18 -3.83
N LEU A 91 -0.11 -18.88 -4.77
CA LEU A 91 1.04 -18.33 -5.54
C LEU A 91 0.68 -17.02 -6.25
N ASP A 92 -0.55 -16.90 -6.76
CA ASP A 92 -1.05 -15.68 -7.40
C ASP A 92 -1.08 -14.48 -6.45
N SER A 93 -1.16 -14.73 -5.14
CA SER A 93 -1.15 -13.66 -4.14
C SER A 93 0.20 -12.93 -4.10
N TRP A 94 1.30 -13.67 -4.22
CA TRP A 94 2.65 -13.10 -4.30
C TRP A 94 2.88 -12.39 -5.63
N ALA A 95 2.42 -12.98 -6.75
CA ALA A 95 2.49 -12.32 -8.06
C ALA A 95 1.69 -11.00 -8.08
N CYS A 96 0.53 -10.97 -7.43
CA CYS A 96 -0.26 -9.75 -7.27
C CYS A 96 0.51 -8.70 -6.45
N LEU A 97 1.14 -9.11 -5.35
CA LEU A 97 1.95 -8.25 -4.50
C LEU A 97 3.12 -7.62 -5.27
N GLU A 98 3.88 -8.41 -6.03
CA GLU A 98 4.99 -7.89 -6.84
C GLU A 98 4.52 -6.90 -7.90
N GLY A 99 3.37 -7.16 -8.53
CA GLY A 99 2.79 -6.23 -9.49
C GLY A 99 2.37 -4.88 -8.87
N MET A 100 1.92 -4.87 -7.62
CA MET A 100 1.61 -3.63 -6.89
C MET A 100 2.91 -2.89 -6.50
N ILE A 101 3.95 -3.61 -6.10
CA ILE A 101 5.28 -3.03 -5.81
C ILE A 101 5.86 -2.39 -7.09
N ALA A 102 5.73 -3.04 -8.24
CA ALA A 102 6.16 -2.49 -9.52
C ALA A 102 5.47 -1.17 -9.85
N VAL A 103 4.18 -1.02 -9.53
CA VAL A 103 3.45 0.26 -9.68
C VAL A 103 4.12 1.33 -8.81
N VAL A 104 4.31 1.08 -7.52
CA VAL A 104 4.92 2.05 -6.60
C VAL A 104 6.32 2.45 -7.04
N ARG A 105 7.15 1.48 -7.46
CA ARG A 105 8.51 1.74 -7.98
C ARG A 105 8.50 2.63 -9.22
N ARG A 106 7.53 2.44 -10.11
CA ARG A 106 7.43 3.20 -11.37
C ARG A 106 6.86 4.59 -11.17
N THR A 107 5.86 4.75 -10.32
CA THR A 107 5.11 6.01 -10.18
C THR A 107 5.59 6.86 -9.02
N GLY A 108 6.25 6.28 -8.03
CA GLY A 108 6.53 6.96 -6.76
C GLY A 108 5.27 7.23 -5.93
N HIS A 109 4.16 6.55 -6.21
CA HIS A 109 2.90 6.73 -5.47
C HIS A 109 2.32 5.39 -5.05
N SER A 110 1.49 5.39 -4.01
CA SER A 110 0.79 4.17 -3.57
C SER A 110 -0.04 3.60 -4.72
N SER A 111 -0.15 2.26 -4.76
CA SER A 111 -0.94 1.62 -5.81
C SER A 111 -2.43 1.99 -5.70
N TYR A 112 -2.90 2.38 -4.52
CA TYR A 112 -4.25 2.89 -4.27
C TYR A 112 -4.47 4.29 -4.86
N TYR A 113 -3.53 5.22 -4.66
CA TYR A 113 -3.59 6.53 -5.31
C TYR A 113 -3.66 6.39 -6.83
N VAL A 114 -2.81 5.53 -7.41
CA VAL A 114 -2.78 5.30 -8.86
C VAL A 114 -4.08 4.67 -9.35
N GLU A 115 -4.63 3.70 -8.63
CA GLU A 115 -5.94 3.10 -8.93
C GLU A 115 -7.05 4.15 -8.96
N LYS A 116 -7.11 5.00 -7.93
CA LYS A 116 -8.17 6.02 -7.79
C LYS A 116 -8.01 7.17 -8.78
N GLY A 117 -6.80 7.64 -9.01
CA GLY A 117 -6.52 8.64 -10.05
C GLY A 117 -6.88 8.13 -11.44
N MET A 118 -6.62 6.84 -11.72
CA MET A 118 -7.03 6.21 -12.97
C MET A 118 -8.56 6.10 -13.10
N GLY A 119 -9.25 5.69 -12.03
CA GLY A 119 -10.72 5.65 -11.98
C GLY A 119 -11.36 7.02 -12.21
N ALA A 120 -10.82 8.07 -11.59
CA ALA A 120 -11.26 9.45 -11.78
C ALA A 120 -11.10 9.95 -13.24
N MET A 121 -10.07 9.46 -13.96
CA MET A 121 -9.88 9.75 -15.38
C MET A 121 -10.77 8.90 -16.30
N GLY A 122 -11.51 7.92 -15.78
CA GLY A 122 -12.30 6.97 -16.57
C GLY A 122 -11.46 6.10 -17.51
N LYS A 123 -10.16 5.95 -17.23
CA LYS A 123 -9.22 5.19 -18.07
C LYS A 123 -9.02 3.79 -17.51
N THR A 124 -8.87 2.82 -18.39
CA THR A 124 -8.45 1.46 -18.02
C THR A 124 -6.93 1.34 -18.04
N PRO A 125 -6.34 0.36 -17.31
CA PRO A 125 -4.89 0.10 -17.36
C PRO A 125 -4.37 -0.08 -18.80
N LYS A 126 -5.14 -0.76 -19.64
CA LYS A 126 -4.82 -0.98 -21.06
C LYS A 126 -4.70 0.33 -21.84
N GLN A 127 -5.60 1.28 -21.59
CA GLN A 127 -5.60 2.60 -22.25
C GLN A 127 -4.47 3.52 -21.78
N LEU A 128 -3.89 3.24 -20.61
CA LEU A 128 -2.71 3.96 -20.10
C LEU A 128 -1.38 3.32 -20.53
N GLY A 129 -1.42 2.31 -21.41
CA GLY A 129 -0.23 1.55 -21.79
C GLY A 129 0.37 0.75 -20.63
N VAL A 130 -0.39 0.54 -19.56
CA VAL A 130 0.00 -0.32 -18.44
C VAL A 130 -0.37 -1.75 -18.84
N GLN A 131 0.59 -2.42 -19.45
CA GLN A 131 0.54 -3.84 -19.82
C GLN A 131 1.71 -4.56 -19.12
N GLY A 132 1.56 -5.86 -18.85
CA GLY A 132 2.60 -6.70 -18.25
C GLY A 132 2.43 -6.91 -16.74
N GLU A 133 3.53 -6.85 -15.99
CA GLU A 133 3.64 -7.25 -14.57
C GLU A 133 2.93 -6.32 -13.58
N TYR A 134 2.47 -5.14 -14.00
CA TYR A 134 1.84 -4.15 -13.11
C TYR A 134 0.44 -4.56 -12.67
N ARG A 135 0.16 -4.40 -11.36
CA ARG A 135 -1.18 -4.60 -10.78
C ARG A 135 -1.64 -3.29 -10.13
N ILE A 136 -2.51 -2.57 -10.84
CA ILE A 136 -3.09 -1.29 -10.37
C ILE A 136 -4.30 -1.56 -9.48
N ASN A 137 -4.04 -2.11 -8.29
CA ASN A 137 -5.01 -2.30 -7.22
C ASN A 137 -4.38 -1.78 -5.92
N GLY A 138 -5.18 -1.26 -5.00
CA GLY A 138 -4.72 -0.79 -3.70
C GLY A 138 -4.12 -1.89 -2.85
N GLY A 139 -2.96 -1.61 -2.25
CA GLY A 139 -2.29 -2.54 -1.33
C GLY A 139 -0.80 -2.27 -1.10
N ALA A 140 -0.13 -1.57 -2.01
CA ALA A 140 1.27 -1.16 -1.84
C ALA A 140 1.39 0.34 -1.54
N PHE A 141 2.31 0.70 -0.65
CA PHE A 141 2.52 2.06 -0.17
C PHE A 141 4.03 2.38 -0.09
N PRO A 142 4.49 3.55 -0.58
CA PRO A 142 5.89 3.95 -0.50
C PRO A 142 6.28 4.33 0.93
N ILE A 143 7.43 3.84 1.40
CA ILE A 143 7.99 4.24 2.70
C ILE A 143 8.89 5.46 2.47
N TRP A 144 8.38 6.64 2.79
CA TRP A 144 9.12 7.89 2.66
C TRP A 144 9.90 8.23 3.90
N LEU A 145 11.08 8.84 3.69
CA LEU A 145 11.86 9.45 4.76
C LEU A 145 11.55 10.94 4.85
N GLU A 146 11.60 11.48 6.06
CA GLU A 146 11.71 12.93 6.25
C GLU A 146 13.07 13.40 5.73
N VAL A 147 13.06 14.42 4.89
CA VAL A 147 14.30 15.08 4.50
C VAL A 147 14.69 16.00 5.66
N ILE A 148 15.48 15.47 6.61
CA ILE A 148 16.17 16.33 7.57
C ILE A 148 17.28 17.02 6.81
N CYS A 149 16.97 18.17 6.21
CA CYS A 149 17.98 19.07 5.70
C CYS A 149 18.71 19.62 6.92
N LEU A 150 19.82 18.97 7.32
CA LEU A 150 20.80 19.56 8.20
C LEU A 150 21.39 20.77 7.47
N LEU A 151 20.73 21.92 7.58
CA LEU A 151 21.35 23.22 7.38
C LEU A 151 22.37 23.43 8.52
N SER A 152 23.42 22.61 8.51
CA SER A 152 24.64 22.86 9.25
C SER A 152 25.35 24.03 8.56
N GLY A 153 25.10 25.23 9.07
CA GLY A 153 26.08 26.31 9.21
C GLY A 153 27.01 26.59 8.03
N ARG A 154 26.51 26.84 6.82
CA ARG A 154 27.24 27.74 5.90
C ARG A 154 26.84 29.17 6.19
N GLU A 155 27.54 29.72 7.17
CA GLU A 155 27.68 31.14 7.43
C GLU A 155 27.91 31.88 6.11
N LYS A 156 27.05 32.86 5.83
CA LYS A 156 27.24 33.82 4.73
C LYS A 156 28.56 34.54 4.99
N ARG A 157 29.61 34.18 4.26
CA ARG A 157 30.75 35.08 4.07
C ARG A 157 30.42 35.96 2.87
N TYR A 158 30.32 37.25 3.16
CA TYR A 158 30.39 38.35 2.22
C TYR A 158 31.71 38.29 1.43
#